data_AF-A0A3D2CTR3-F1
#
_entry.id   AF-A0A3D2CTR3-F1
#
_cell.length_a   1.000
_cell.length_b   1.000
_cell.length_c   1.000
_cell.angle_alpha   90.00
_cell.angle_beta   90.00
_cell.angle_gamma   90.00
#
_symmetry.space_group_name_H-M   'P 1'
#
loop_
_entity.id
_entity.type
_entity.pdbx_description
1 polymer ?
#
loop_
_entity_poly.entity_id
_entity_poly.type
_entity_poly.pdbx_seq_one_letter_code
_entity_poly.pdbx_strand_id
1 'polypeptide(L)'
;MSAKNEVNDAENNNIHWDDYLKSGNRIFIGSNAAVPNALIDDLIAKSNDLHDIETVHILTFSENVWAKPEHKDLFKVNSLFIGGKNIREAIAEGRGDYTPCFVSDIPRLFTENILPLDAALIMVSPPDEYGYCSLGVSVDIVSAAVKAARYVIAQVNPKMPRTNGHSFVHVNQIHAWMHTSQDLPQITPPKIDKRTEQIGQYVAMLIENGDTLQIGIGKIPEAVLRYLGNHKDLGIHSEMISDGVIDLMLKGVINNRRKTYHKGKAVVTYCIGSQKLYDFVDGNPHIEFYPSEHVNSPDKIAKNDNMVSINSAIEVDLTGQVVADSIGYQFYSGIGGQVDFVRGASLSKGGKAIIALPS
;
A
#
# COMPACT_ATOMS: atom_id res chain seq x y z
N MET A 1 3.42 -14.79 31.35
CA MET A 1 2.24 -15.68 31.39
C MET A 1 2.40 -16.66 30.24
N SER A 2 2.54 -17.96 30.50
CA SER A 2 2.76 -18.99 29.47
C SER A 2 1.87 -20.20 29.78
N ALA A 3 1.75 -21.14 28.83
CA ALA A 3 0.87 -22.32 28.87
C ALA A 3 -0.65 -22.00 28.92
N LYS A 4 -1.14 -21.17 27.98
CA LYS A 4 -2.59 -21.05 27.70
C LYS A 4 -3.01 -20.95 26.23
N ASN A 5 -2.07 -20.84 25.27
CA ASN A 5 -2.43 -20.48 23.89
C ASN A 5 -2.59 -21.68 22.93
N GLU A 6 -2.00 -22.85 23.22
CA GLU A 6 -1.92 -23.98 22.26
C GLU A 6 -3.19 -24.87 22.20
N VAL A 7 -4.26 -24.54 22.94
CA VAL A 7 -5.46 -25.40 23.08
C VAL A 7 -6.63 -24.92 22.21
N ASN A 8 -6.62 -23.68 21.72
CA ASN A 8 -7.78 -23.05 21.09
C ASN A 8 -7.65 -22.77 19.57
N ASP A 9 -6.55 -23.17 18.93
CA ASP A 9 -6.31 -22.90 17.50
C ASP A 9 -7.32 -23.59 16.55
N ALA A 10 -8.06 -24.59 17.01
CA ALA A 10 -9.15 -25.21 16.25
C ALA A 10 -10.45 -24.39 16.27
N GLU A 11 -10.77 -23.73 17.39
CA GLU A 11 -11.94 -22.83 17.50
C GLU A 11 -11.62 -21.46 16.88
N ASN A 12 -10.41 -20.94 17.13
CA ASN A 12 -9.89 -19.67 16.63
C ASN A 12 -9.58 -19.65 15.11
N ASN A 13 -10.16 -20.58 14.35
CA ASN A 13 -10.12 -20.62 12.88
C ASN A 13 -11.53 -20.58 12.26
N ASN A 14 -12.60 -20.62 13.06
CA ASN A 14 -13.97 -20.56 12.55
C ASN A 14 -14.65 -19.21 12.89
N ILE A 15 -14.61 -18.29 11.94
CA ILE A 15 -15.29 -16.99 12.08
C ILE A 15 -16.79 -17.17 11.86
N HIS A 16 -17.58 -16.73 12.84
CA HIS A 16 -19.04 -16.64 12.78
C HIS A 16 -19.42 -15.26 12.24
N TRP A 17 -19.59 -15.15 10.92
CA TRP A 17 -19.70 -13.85 10.25
C TRP A 17 -20.94 -13.03 10.67
N ASP A 18 -22.03 -13.68 11.08
CA ASP A 18 -23.26 -13.04 11.55
C ASP A 18 -23.08 -12.23 12.86
N ASP A 19 -22.05 -12.50 13.66
CA ASP A 19 -21.71 -11.72 14.86
C ASP A 19 -21.12 -10.34 14.51
N TYR A 20 -20.63 -10.17 13.28
CA TYR A 20 -19.86 -9.01 12.82
C TYR A 20 -20.50 -8.28 11.64
N LEU A 21 -21.24 -8.99 10.79
CA LEU A 21 -21.80 -8.51 9.53
C LEU A 21 -23.29 -8.84 9.36
N LYS A 22 -23.96 -8.01 8.58
CA LYS A 22 -25.33 -8.17 8.06
C LYS A 22 -25.39 -7.53 6.65
N SER A 23 -26.42 -7.87 5.88
CA SER A 23 -26.61 -7.31 4.54
C SER A 23 -26.63 -5.77 4.53
N GLY A 24 -26.00 -5.16 3.53
CA GLY A 24 -25.81 -3.70 3.43
C GLY A 24 -24.74 -3.10 4.34
N ASN A 25 -23.92 -3.91 5.03
CA ASN A 25 -22.73 -3.41 5.74
C ASN A 25 -21.58 -3.05 4.79
N ARG A 26 -20.66 -2.21 5.26
CA ARG A 26 -19.42 -1.86 4.55
C ARG A 26 -18.20 -2.49 5.22
N ILE A 27 -17.40 -3.21 4.44
CA ILE A 27 -16.13 -3.79 4.87
C ILE A 27 -14.95 -3.14 4.17
N PHE A 28 -13.88 -2.88 4.91
CA PHE A 28 -12.58 -2.59 4.33
C PHE A 28 -11.80 -3.89 4.10
N ILE A 29 -11.12 -4.00 2.96
CA ILE A 29 -10.24 -5.12 2.63
C ILE A 29 -8.78 -4.64 2.59
N GLY A 30 -7.90 -5.38 3.30
CA GLY A 30 -6.46 -5.15 3.35
C GLY A 30 -5.83 -4.91 1.97
N SER A 31 -4.94 -3.92 1.92
CA SER A 31 -4.37 -3.35 0.70
C SER A 31 -3.16 -4.12 0.15
N ASN A 32 -2.74 -3.75 -1.05
CA ASN A 32 -1.44 -4.04 -1.64
C ASN A 32 -1.05 -5.53 -1.53
N ALA A 33 0.05 -5.87 -0.88
CA ALA A 33 0.49 -7.26 -0.68
C ALA A 33 -0.12 -7.91 0.58
N ALA A 34 -0.85 -7.13 1.40
CA ALA A 34 -1.49 -7.56 2.65
C ALA A 34 -2.97 -7.95 2.49
N VAL A 35 -3.44 -8.28 1.29
CA VAL A 35 -4.81 -8.76 1.05
C VAL A 35 -5.03 -10.09 1.82
N PRO A 36 -6.00 -10.15 2.76
CA PRO A 36 -6.27 -11.36 3.52
C PRO A 36 -7.18 -12.31 2.73
N ASN A 37 -6.64 -12.99 1.73
CA ASN A 37 -7.46 -13.79 0.81
C ASN A 37 -8.23 -14.89 1.55
N ALA A 38 -7.64 -15.51 2.59
CA ALA A 38 -8.31 -16.57 3.35
C ALA A 38 -9.55 -16.06 4.11
N LEU A 39 -9.55 -14.82 4.62
CA LEU A 39 -10.75 -14.21 5.22
C LEU A 39 -11.85 -14.01 4.18
N ILE A 40 -11.48 -13.64 2.95
CA ILE A 40 -12.44 -13.34 1.87
C ILE A 40 -13.03 -14.66 1.33
N ASP A 41 -12.21 -15.69 1.17
CA ASP A 41 -12.65 -17.03 0.77
C ASP A 41 -13.56 -17.67 1.85
N ASP A 42 -13.25 -17.50 3.13
CA ASP A 42 -14.07 -17.97 4.26
C ASP A 42 -15.41 -17.22 4.35
N LEU A 43 -15.39 -15.88 4.16
CA LEU A 43 -16.57 -15.04 4.07
C LEU A 43 -17.49 -15.49 2.93
N ILE A 44 -16.93 -15.70 1.73
CA ILE A 44 -17.66 -16.21 0.55
C ILE A 44 -18.28 -17.59 0.82
N ALA A 45 -17.52 -18.50 1.44
CA ALA A 45 -17.97 -19.88 1.67
C ALA A 45 -19.11 -20.00 2.68
N LYS A 46 -19.20 -19.08 3.65
CA LYS A 46 -20.15 -19.16 4.78
C LYS A 46 -21.35 -18.22 4.67
N SER A 47 -21.24 -17.10 3.95
CA SER A 47 -22.18 -15.98 4.05
C SER A 47 -23.30 -15.99 2.99
N ASN A 48 -23.90 -17.16 2.75
CA ASN A 48 -24.89 -17.35 1.68
C ASN A 48 -26.17 -16.49 1.85
N ASP A 49 -26.48 -16.04 3.07
CA ASP A 49 -27.62 -15.17 3.37
C ASP A 49 -27.25 -13.66 3.40
N LEU A 50 -25.96 -13.30 3.32
CA LEU A 50 -25.52 -11.91 3.24
C LEU A 50 -25.61 -11.36 1.80
N HIS A 51 -26.01 -10.10 1.68
CA HIS A 51 -26.27 -9.42 0.42
C HIS A 51 -25.79 -7.96 0.49
N ASP A 52 -25.50 -7.34 -0.66
CA ASP A 52 -25.15 -5.91 -0.77
C ASP A 52 -24.00 -5.43 0.16
N ILE A 53 -23.02 -6.29 0.46
CA ILE A 53 -21.85 -5.93 1.27
C ILE A 53 -20.92 -5.02 0.45
N GLU A 54 -20.75 -3.76 0.87
CA GLU A 54 -19.86 -2.82 0.18
C GLU A 54 -18.40 -3.09 0.53
N THR A 55 -17.59 -3.42 -0.45
CA THR A 55 -16.15 -3.73 -0.31
C THR A 55 -15.32 -2.52 -0.68
N VAL A 56 -14.64 -1.92 0.30
CA VAL A 56 -13.76 -0.76 0.12
C VAL A 56 -12.29 -1.16 0.18
N HIS A 57 -11.53 -0.78 -0.85
CA HIS A 57 -10.09 -1.06 -0.95
C HIS A 57 -9.38 -0.09 -1.91
N ILE A 58 -8.05 0.01 -1.79
CA ILE A 58 -7.17 0.64 -2.81
C ILE A 58 -6.62 -0.42 -3.77
N LEU A 59 -5.41 -0.22 -4.30
CA LEU A 59 -4.63 -1.24 -5.00
C LEU A 59 -4.52 -2.52 -4.16
N THR A 60 -4.63 -3.67 -4.81
CA THR A 60 -4.62 -5.01 -4.22
C THR A 60 -3.88 -5.95 -5.16
N PHE A 61 -2.96 -6.77 -4.64
CA PHE A 61 -2.27 -7.82 -5.39
C PHE A 61 -2.88 -9.18 -5.04
N SER A 62 -4.05 -9.42 -5.63
CA SER A 62 -4.90 -10.60 -5.45
C SER A 62 -5.64 -10.88 -6.77
N GLU A 63 -6.24 -12.06 -6.90
CA GLU A 63 -7.21 -12.37 -7.96
C GLU A 63 -8.54 -11.59 -7.79
N ASN A 64 -8.72 -10.81 -6.71
CA ASN A 64 -9.91 -9.97 -6.48
C ASN A 64 -11.22 -10.76 -6.60
N VAL A 65 -11.28 -11.94 -5.97
CA VAL A 65 -12.40 -12.90 -6.13
C VAL A 65 -13.76 -12.28 -5.84
N TRP A 66 -13.87 -11.40 -4.85
CA TRP A 66 -15.09 -10.69 -4.46
C TRP A 66 -15.72 -9.86 -5.58
N ALA A 67 -14.94 -9.43 -6.58
CA ALA A 67 -15.40 -8.59 -7.68
C ALA A 67 -15.85 -9.36 -8.93
N LYS A 68 -15.79 -10.69 -8.92
CA LYS A 68 -16.26 -11.52 -10.03
C LYS A 68 -17.79 -11.43 -10.21
N PRO A 69 -18.33 -11.64 -11.43
CA PRO A 69 -19.77 -11.68 -11.66
C PRO A 69 -20.55 -12.68 -10.80
N GLU A 70 -19.93 -13.80 -10.40
CA GLU A 70 -20.57 -14.83 -9.55
C GLU A 70 -20.87 -14.38 -8.11
N HIS A 71 -20.25 -13.29 -7.64
CA HIS A 71 -20.45 -12.75 -6.27
C HIS A 71 -21.14 -11.38 -6.24
N LYS A 72 -21.64 -10.89 -7.38
CA LYS A 72 -22.23 -9.54 -7.55
C LYS A 72 -23.40 -9.22 -6.60
N ASP A 73 -24.11 -10.24 -6.13
CA ASP A 73 -25.30 -10.11 -5.27
C ASP A 73 -24.92 -10.14 -3.77
N LEU A 74 -23.74 -10.70 -3.44
CA LEU A 74 -23.11 -10.66 -2.12
C LEU A 74 -22.30 -9.37 -1.93
N PHE A 75 -21.52 -8.96 -2.94
CA PHE A 75 -20.61 -7.82 -2.86
C PHE A 75 -20.89 -6.73 -3.88
N LYS A 76 -20.92 -5.48 -3.40
CA LYS A 76 -20.74 -4.28 -4.22
C LYS A 76 -19.29 -3.80 -4.08
N VAL A 77 -18.62 -3.51 -5.19
CA VAL A 77 -17.23 -2.97 -5.17
C VAL A 77 -17.26 -1.45 -5.06
N ASN A 78 -16.44 -0.87 -4.19
CA ASN A 78 -16.15 0.57 -4.14
C ASN A 78 -14.63 0.76 -4.04
N SER A 79 -13.97 0.96 -5.18
CA SER A 79 -12.53 1.10 -5.23
C SER A 79 -12.10 2.55 -5.00
N LEU A 80 -11.12 2.75 -4.13
CA LEU A 80 -10.46 4.05 -3.91
C LEU A 80 -9.20 4.21 -4.79
N PHE A 81 -8.73 3.11 -5.39
CA PHE A 81 -7.68 3.08 -6.41
C PHE A 81 -7.77 1.75 -7.18
N ILE A 82 -7.97 1.80 -8.49
CA ILE A 82 -8.27 0.61 -9.29
C ILE A 82 -7.00 -0.23 -9.54
N GLY A 83 -7.10 -1.54 -9.30
CA GLY A 83 -6.03 -2.50 -9.50
C GLY A 83 -6.58 -3.91 -9.74
N GLY A 84 -5.76 -4.81 -10.31
CA GLY A 84 -6.21 -6.14 -10.71
C GLY A 84 -7.17 -6.16 -11.92
N LYS A 85 -7.50 -7.35 -12.41
CA LYS A 85 -8.38 -7.55 -13.58
C LYS A 85 -9.85 -7.35 -13.21
N ASN A 86 -10.30 -8.09 -12.20
CA ASN A 86 -11.73 -8.21 -11.89
C ASN A 86 -12.33 -6.90 -11.34
N ILE A 87 -11.54 -6.03 -10.69
CA ILE A 87 -11.98 -4.67 -10.28
C ILE A 87 -12.23 -3.79 -11.51
N ARG A 88 -11.31 -3.80 -12.50
CA ARG A 88 -11.45 -3.02 -13.74
C ARG A 88 -12.66 -3.46 -14.54
N GLU A 89 -12.88 -4.76 -14.66
CA GLU A 89 -14.05 -5.33 -15.35
C GLU A 89 -15.34 -5.02 -14.58
N ALA A 90 -15.38 -5.15 -13.25
CA ALA A 90 -16.54 -4.76 -12.45
C ALA A 90 -16.92 -3.29 -12.61
N ILE A 91 -15.95 -2.37 -12.63
CA ILE A 91 -16.21 -0.94 -12.80
C ILE A 91 -16.60 -0.62 -14.25
N ALA A 92 -15.96 -1.21 -15.25
CA ALA A 92 -16.31 -1.02 -16.66
C ALA A 92 -17.70 -1.59 -17.01
N GLU A 93 -18.17 -2.62 -16.30
CA GLU A 93 -19.50 -3.22 -16.43
C GLU A 93 -20.58 -2.52 -15.56
N GLY A 94 -20.21 -1.51 -14.76
CA GLY A 94 -21.13 -0.82 -13.85
C GLY A 94 -21.56 -1.65 -12.62
N ARG A 95 -20.85 -2.73 -12.29
CA ARG A 95 -21.02 -3.54 -11.07
C ARG A 95 -20.22 -3.02 -9.87
N GLY A 96 -19.30 -2.08 -10.09
CA GLY A 96 -18.47 -1.48 -9.05
C GLY A 96 -18.30 0.02 -9.26
N ASP A 97 -18.15 0.75 -8.16
CA ASP A 97 -17.87 2.17 -8.14
C ASP A 97 -16.36 2.45 -8.04
N TYR A 98 -15.96 3.63 -8.51
CA TYR A 98 -14.65 4.24 -8.23
C TYR A 98 -14.89 5.55 -7.49
N THR A 99 -14.36 5.68 -6.27
CA THR A 99 -14.42 6.91 -5.48
C THR A 99 -13.04 7.61 -5.55
N PRO A 100 -12.87 8.63 -6.41
CA PRO A 100 -11.59 9.34 -6.54
C PRO A 100 -11.24 10.12 -5.27
N CYS A 101 -10.09 9.80 -4.67
CA CYS A 101 -9.58 10.47 -3.47
C CYS A 101 -8.03 10.51 -3.50
N PHE A 102 -7.42 11.52 -2.88
CA PHE A 102 -5.97 11.50 -2.61
C PHE A 102 -5.67 10.47 -1.52
N VAL A 103 -4.54 9.76 -1.63
CA VAL A 103 -4.15 8.73 -0.64
C VAL A 103 -3.90 9.35 0.74
N SER A 104 -3.44 10.59 0.81
CA SER A 104 -3.35 11.34 2.07
C SER A 104 -4.71 11.66 2.74
N ASP A 105 -5.81 11.71 1.98
CA ASP A 105 -7.16 12.05 2.44
C ASP A 105 -8.04 10.83 2.77
N ILE A 106 -7.78 9.65 2.17
CA ILE A 106 -8.60 8.43 2.42
C ILE A 106 -8.79 8.12 3.92
N PRO A 107 -7.77 8.23 4.79
CA PRO A 107 -7.93 8.03 6.24
C PRO A 107 -9.04 8.86 6.89
N ARG A 108 -9.28 10.07 6.36
CA ARG A 108 -10.32 10.99 6.83
C ARG A 108 -11.72 10.51 6.45
N LEU A 109 -11.89 9.83 5.31
CA LEU A 109 -13.18 9.25 4.92
C LEU A 109 -13.69 8.26 5.98
N PHE A 110 -12.78 7.46 6.55
CA PHE A 110 -13.12 6.52 7.62
C PHE A 110 -13.29 7.24 8.98
N THR A 111 -12.34 8.08 9.39
CA THR A 111 -12.33 8.66 10.75
C THR A 111 -13.32 9.80 10.97
N GLU A 112 -13.74 10.52 9.92
CA GLU A 112 -14.85 11.50 9.97
C GLU A 112 -16.21 10.86 9.62
N ASN A 113 -16.30 9.52 9.55
CA ASN A 113 -17.54 8.77 9.32
C ASN A 113 -18.26 9.15 8.00
N ILE A 114 -17.49 9.56 6.98
CA ILE A 114 -18.00 9.87 5.62
C ILE A 114 -18.24 8.56 4.86
N LEU A 115 -17.32 7.60 5.02
CA LEU A 115 -17.37 6.25 4.46
C LEU A 115 -17.22 5.23 5.61
N PRO A 116 -18.22 5.13 6.52
CA PRO A 116 -18.10 4.38 7.77
C PRO A 116 -17.95 2.88 7.52
N LEU A 117 -17.08 2.24 8.30
CA LEU A 117 -16.72 0.83 8.17
C LEU A 117 -17.36 0.01 9.30
N ASP A 118 -18.14 -1.01 8.95
CA ASP A 118 -18.66 -1.98 9.92
C ASP A 118 -17.58 -2.99 10.31
N ALA A 119 -16.75 -3.43 9.35
CA ALA A 119 -15.58 -4.27 9.61
C ALA A 119 -14.35 -3.87 8.79
N ALA A 120 -13.16 -4.18 9.29
CA ALA A 120 -11.90 -4.17 8.55
C ALA A 120 -11.28 -5.57 8.55
N LEU A 121 -11.18 -6.17 7.37
CA LEU A 121 -10.51 -7.45 7.13
C LEU A 121 -9.04 -7.16 6.80
N ILE A 122 -8.12 -7.61 7.66
CA ILE A 122 -6.67 -7.31 7.56
C ILE A 122 -5.83 -8.58 7.58
N MET A 123 -4.59 -8.53 7.08
CA MET A 123 -3.58 -9.56 7.30
C MET A 123 -2.46 -9.03 8.19
N VAL A 124 -1.99 -9.84 9.14
CA VAL A 124 -1.00 -9.44 10.16
C VAL A 124 0.02 -10.54 10.46
N SER A 125 1.18 -10.17 11.00
CA SER A 125 2.10 -11.12 11.65
C SER A 125 1.44 -11.77 12.88
N PRO A 126 1.96 -12.91 13.37
CA PRO A 126 1.68 -13.37 14.73
C PRO A 126 1.97 -12.27 15.78
N PRO A 127 1.29 -12.30 16.94
CA PRO A 127 1.60 -11.40 18.05
C PRO A 127 2.96 -11.73 18.66
N ASP A 128 3.66 -10.71 19.14
CA ASP A 128 4.86 -10.89 19.96
C ASP A 128 4.51 -11.19 21.44
N GLU A 129 5.56 -11.33 22.26
CA GLU A 129 5.50 -11.52 23.71
C GLU A 129 4.76 -10.41 24.49
N TYR A 130 4.49 -9.25 23.84
CA TYR A 130 3.73 -8.12 24.39
C TYR A 130 2.31 -8.02 23.80
N GLY A 131 1.88 -8.98 22.98
CA GLY A 131 0.55 -9.02 22.37
C GLY A 131 0.39 -8.14 21.12
N TYR A 132 1.47 -7.67 20.50
CA TYR A 132 1.40 -6.84 19.29
C TYR A 132 1.63 -7.66 18.03
N CYS A 133 0.63 -7.76 17.16
CA CYS A 133 0.80 -8.14 15.76
C CYS A 133 1.38 -6.96 14.96
N SER A 134 1.83 -7.20 13.73
CA SER A 134 2.24 -6.15 12.77
C SER A 134 1.43 -6.25 11.48
N LEU A 135 1.00 -5.10 10.95
CA LEU A 135 0.42 -4.94 9.60
C LEU A 135 1.46 -5.24 8.49
N GLY A 136 2.75 -5.29 8.85
CA GLY A 136 3.82 -5.73 7.97
C GLY A 136 3.99 -4.87 6.72
N VAL A 137 3.79 -5.47 5.55
CA VAL A 137 4.10 -4.86 4.24
C VAL A 137 3.15 -3.74 3.82
N SER A 138 2.04 -3.49 4.53
CA SER A 138 1.06 -2.46 4.15
C SER A 138 0.42 -1.83 5.37
N VAL A 139 0.84 -0.60 5.70
CA VAL A 139 0.30 0.21 6.81
C VAL A 139 -0.68 1.26 6.28
N ASP A 140 -0.30 1.93 5.20
CA ASP A 140 -1.10 2.80 4.32
C ASP A 140 -2.43 3.35 4.89
N ILE A 141 -3.56 2.91 4.34
CA ILE A 141 -4.91 3.22 4.83
C ILE A 141 -5.43 2.11 5.76
N VAL A 142 -4.79 0.93 5.78
CA VAL A 142 -5.10 -0.17 6.71
C VAL A 142 -5.05 0.32 8.17
N SER A 143 -4.04 1.12 8.51
CA SER A 143 -3.91 1.73 9.83
C SER A 143 -5.05 2.69 10.17
N ALA A 144 -5.71 3.31 9.19
CA ALA A 144 -6.90 4.12 9.42
C ALA A 144 -8.16 3.26 9.57
N ALA A 145 -8.32 2.24 8.72
CA ALA A 145 -9.43 1.29 8.80
C ALA A 145 -9.47 0.55 10.15
N VAL A 146 -8.31 0.11 10.68
CA VAL A 146 -8.20 -0.54 12.00
C VAL A 146 -8.61 0.38 13.17
N LYS A 147 -8.45 1.71 13.02
CA LYS A 147 -8.86 2.69 14.05
C LYS A 147 -10.35 3.06 13.97
N ALA A 148 -10.96 2.90 12.79
CA ALA A 148 -12.28 3.47 12.48
C ALA A 148 -13.38 2.41 12.29
N ALA A 149 -13.03 1.16 11.94
CA ALA A 149 -14.00 0.10 11.79
C ALA A 149 -14.56 -0.38 13.14
N ARG A 150 -15.87 -0.63 13.19
CA ARG A 150 -16.54 -1.17 14.38
C ARG A 150 -15.99 -2.54 14.79
N TYR A 151 -15.63 -3.38 13.82
CA TYR A 151 -14.97 -4.66 14.03
C TYR A 151 -13.67 -4.76 13.24
N VAL A 152 -12.68 -5.48 13.77
CA VAL A 152 -11.41 -5.76 13.08
C VAL A 152 -11.20 -7.26 13.07
N ILE A 153 -11.04 -7.83 11.89
CA ILE A 153 -10.99 -9.27 11.66
C ILE A 153 -9.66 -9.57 10.96
N ALA A 154 -8.82 -10.44 11.56
CA ALA A 154 -7.42 -10.57 11.16
C ALA A 154 -7.03 -11.97 10.67
N GLN A 155 -6.45 -12.04 9.48
CA GLN A 155 -5.68 -13.21 9.04
C GLN A 155 -4.29 -13.14 9.66
N VAL A 156 -4.03 -13.98 10.65
CA VAL A 156 -2.72 -14.13 11.28
C VAL A 156 -1.87 -15.03 10.39
N ASN A 157 -0.90 -14.42 9.70
CA ASN A 157 -0.05 -15.06 8.72
C ASN A 157 1.41 -15.08 9.20
N PRO A 158 1.99 -16.26 9.52
CA PRO A 158 3.41 -16.37 9.93
C PRO A 158 4.42 -15.97 8.84
N LYS A 159 3.98 -15.75 7.59
CA LYS A 159 4.82 -15.22 6.49
C LYS A 159 4.78 -13.69 6.37
N MET A 160 4.02 -12.97 7.21
CA MET A 160 3.96 -11.50 7.21
C MET A 160 5.12 -10.90 8.02
N PRO A 161 6.04 -10.12 7.40
CA PRO A 161 7.14 -9.44 8.09
C PRO A 161 6.68 -8.57 9.26
N ARG A 162 7.47 -8.53 10.34
CA ARG A 162 7.34 -7.58 11.44
C ARG A 162 8.10 -6.30 11.11
N THR A 163 7.52 -5.49 10.24
CA THR A 163 8.05 -4.15 9.89
C THR A 163 8.02 -3.21 11.10
N ASN A 164 8.97 -2.27 11.17
CA ASN A 164 9.05 -1.24 12.21
C ASN A 164 8.20 0.00 11.86
N GLY A 165 8.01 0.88 12.85
CA GLY A 165 7.31 2.16 12.71
C GLY A 165 5.95 2.16 13.40
N HIS A 166 4.93 2.67 12.71
CA HIS A 166 3.53 2.72 13.15
C HIS A 166 2.74 1.54 12.57
N SER A 167 3.39 0.38 12.47
CA SER A 167 2.92 -0.88 11.89
C SER A 167 2.19 -1.80 12.87
N PHE A 168 2.27 -1.55 14.17
CA PHE A 168 1.83 -2.49 15.20
C PHE A 168 0.34 -2.34 15.56
N VAL A 169 -0.34 -3.47 15.77
CA VAL A 169 -1.71 -3.57 16.29
C VAL A 169 -1.75 -4.58 17.43
N HIS A 170 -2.30 -4.19 18.58
CA HIS A 170 -2.39 -5.08 19.75
C HIS A 170 -3.59 -6.02 19.62
N VAL A 171 -3.48 -7.27 20.08
CA VAL A 171 -4.57 -8.28 19.97
C VAL A 171 -5.91 -7.80 20.51
N ASN A 172 -5.94 -6.98 21.58
CA ASN A 172 -7.18 -6.39 22.11
C ASN A 172 -7.91 -5.40 21.16
N GLN A 173 -7.32 -5.04 20.01
CA GLN A 173 -7.97 -4.26 18.95
C GLN A 173 -8.59 -5.17 17.87
N ILE A 174 -8.25 -6.47 17.87
CA ILE A 174 -8.73 -7.48 16.94
C ILE A 174 -9.90 -8.21 17.61
N HIS A 175 -11.03 -8.28 16.91
CA HIS A 175 -12.29 -8.81 17.43
C HIS A 175 -12.47 -10.30 17.10
N ALA A 176 -11.99 -10.72 15.93
CA ALA A 176 -11.90 -12.11 15.51
C ALA A 176 -10.65 -12.32 14.65
N TRP A 177 -10.16 -13.55 14.55
CA TRP A 177 -9.01 -13.88 13.71
C TRP A 177 -9.11 -15.30 13.15
N MET A 178 -8.27 -15.59 12.17
CA MET A 178 -7.94 -16.95 11.71
C MET A 178 -6.43 -17.06 11.50
N HIS A 179 -5.85 -18.23 11.77
CA HIS A 179 -4.44 -18.50 11.52
C HIS A 179 -4.29 -19.16 10.16
N THR A 180 -3.70 -18.44 9.19
CA THR A 180 -3.53 -18.97 7.83
C THR A 180 -2.25 -18.46 7.18
N SER A 181 -1.36 -19.42 6.88
CA SER A 181 -0.11 -19.20 6.17
C SER A 181 -0.37 -18.93 4.69
N GLN A 182 -0.10 -17.72 4.25
CA GLN A 182 -0.31 -17.25 2.87
C GLN A 182 1.00 -16.65 2.34
N ASP A 183 1.45 -17.08 1.17
CA ASP A 183 2.58 -16.43 0.50
C ASP A 183 2.19 -15.01 0.08
N LEU A 184 3.04 -14.04 0.42
CA LEU A 184 2.84 -12.65 -0.03
C LEU A 184 3.08 -12.59 -1.55
N PRO A 185 2.24 -11.86 -2.31
CA PRO A 185 2.38 -11.75 -3.76
C PRO A 185 3.72 -11.10 -4.10
N GLN A 186 4.43 -11.63 -5.10
CA GLN A 186 5.75 -11.14 -5.49
C GLN A 186 5.75 -10.51 -6.88
N ILE A 187 6.40 -9.35 -7.00
CA ILE A 187 6.68 -8.70 -8.29
C ILE A 187 8.14 -8.98 -8.66
N THR A 188 8.36 -9.50 -9.87
CA THR A 188 9.72 -9.60 -10.43
C THR A 188 10.10 -8.27 -11.12
N PRO A 189 11.33 -7.75 -10.94
CA PRO A 189 11.76 -6.53 -11.61
C PRO A 189 11.61 -6.63 -13.14
N PRO A 190 10.90 -5.69 -13.80
CA PRO A 190 10.56 -5.82 -15.21
C PRO A 190 11.79 -5.71 -16.11
N LYS A 191 11.74 -6.38 -17.27
CA LYS A 191 12.74 -6.18 -18.33
C LYS A 191 12.67 -4.74 -18.83
N ILE A 192 13.78 -4.03 -18.68
CA ILE A 192 13.93 -2.63 -19.10
C ILE A 192 14.32 -2.60 -20.58
N ASP A 193 13.61 -1.79 -21.34
CA ASP A 193 13.87 -1.53 -22.76
C ASP A 193 14.70 -0.26 -22.94
N LYS A 194 15.34 -0.10 -24.11
CA LYS A 194 16.26 1.02 -24.39
C LYS A 194 15.66 2.40 -24.10
N ARG A 195 14.37 2.59 -24.39
CA ARG A 195 13.66 3.86 -24.16
C ARG A 195 13.50 4.13 -22.66
N THR A 196 13.09 3.12 -21.89
CA THR A 196 12.99 3.24 -20.44
C THR A 196 14.36 3.41 -19.77
N GLU A 197 15.38 2.69 -20.24
CA GLU A 197 16.75 2.80 -19.73
C GLU A 197 17.35 4.20 -20.00
N GLN A 198 16.98 4.86 -21.12
CA GLN A 198 17.28 6.28 -21.39
C GLN A 198 16.53 7.24 -20.46
N ILE A 199 15.23 7.03 -20.20
CA ILE A 199 14.47 7.82 -19.22
C ILE A 199 15.12 7.73 -17.84
N GLY A 200 15.55 6.53 -17.43
CA GLY A 200 16.29 6.31 -16.18
C GLY A 200 17.58 7.14 -16.08
N GLN A 201 18.34 7.25 -17.18
CA GLN A 201 19.54 8.09 -17.25
C GLN A 201 19.20 9.58 -17.10
N TYR A 202 18.22 10.09 -17.84
CA TYR A 202 17.86 11.51 -17.78
C TYR A 202 17.32 11.93 -16.41
N VAL A 203 16.49 11.10 -15.78
CA VAL A 203 15.97 11.37 -14.43
C VAL A 203 17.06 11.26 -13.37
N ALA A 204 18.00 10.31 -13.50
CA ALA A 204 19.16 10.23 -12.60
C ALA A 204 20.10 11.43 -12.72
N MET A 205 20.15 12.14 -13.86
CA MET A 205 20.91 13.40 -14.01
C MET A 205 20.26 14.60 -13.29
N LEU A 206 19.00 14.49 -12.84
CA LEU A 206 18.29 15.53 -12.08
C LEU A 206 18.41 15.33 -10.56
N ILE A 207 18.88 14.17 -10.11
CA ILE A 207 19.11 13.86 -8.70
C ILE A 207 20.51 14.31 -8.28
N GLU A 208 20.62 14.86 -7.07
CA GLU A 208 21.88 15.31 -6.48
C GLU A 208 22.25 14.49 -5.22
N ASN A 209 23.49 14.64 -4.75
CA ASN A 209 23.96 13.93 -3.57
C ASN A 209 23.31 14.51 -2.30
N GLY A 210 22.55 13.69 -1.59
CA GLY A 210 21.79 14.06 -0.40
C GLY A 210 20.29 14.31 -0.63
N ASP A 211 19.80 14.19 -1.87
CA ASP A 211 18.38 14.31 -2.18
C ASP A 211 17.54 13.21 -1.48
N THR A 212 16.30 13.54 -1.11
CA THR A 212 15.35 12.60 -0.50
C THR A 212 14.33 12.16 -1.54
N LEU A 213 14.20 10.86 -1.79
CA LEU A 213 13.45 10.35 -2.94
C LEU A 213 12.08 9.77 -2.56
N GLN A 214 11.09 10.03 -3.42
CA GLN A 214 9.92 9.19 -3.62
C GLN A 214 10.00 8.55 -5.01
N ILE A 215 9.82 7.24 -5.05
CA ILE A 215 9.92 6.40 -6.26
C ILE A 215 8.85 5.30 -6.15
N GLY A 216 8.00 5.16 -7.17
CA GLY A 216 6.96 4.12 -7.26
C GLY A 216 7.47 2.79 -7.84
N ILE A 217 6.56 1.94 -8.34
CA ILE A 217 6.90 0.70 -9.07
C ILE A 217 6.89 0.87 -10.60
N GLY A 218 7.60 -0.04 -11.27
CA GLY A 218 7.55 -0.21 -12.72
C GLY A 218 8.89 0.03 -13.41
N LYS A 219 8.89 -0.04 -14.74
CA LYS A 219 10.12 0.04 -15.54
C LYS A 219 10.92 1.33 -15.30
N ILE A 220 10.24 2.49 -15.26
CA ILE A 220 10.90 3.79 -15.12
C ILE A 220 11.57 3.93 -13.74
N PRO A 221 10.87 3.73 -12.61
CA PRO A 221 11.49 3.61 -11.28
C PRO A 221 12.73 2.71 -11.21
N GLU A 222 12.64 1.48 -11.70
CA GLU A 222 13.76 0.52 -11.69
C GLU A 222 14.92 0.98 -12.59
N ALA A 223 14.63 1.66 -13.71
CA ALA A 223 15.65 2.26 -14.56
C ALA A 223 16.40 3.40 -13.84
N VAL A 224 15.69 4.26 -13.09
CA VAL A 224 16.33 5.32 -12.30
C VAL A 224 17.23 4.71 -11.23
N LEU A 225 16.71 3.79 -10.42
CA LEU A 225 17.43 3.18 -9.29
C LEU A 225 18.77 2.55 -9.73
N ARG A 226 18.84 1.95 -10.92
CA ARG A 226 20.09 1.43 -11.51
C ARG A 226 21.16 2.51 -11.69
N TYR A 227 20.79 3.70 -12.17
CA TYR A 227 21.73 4.80 -12.43
C TYR A 227 22.09 5.61 -11.18
N LEU A 228 21.37 5.42 -10.07
CA LEU A 228 21.72 6.07 -8.80
C LEU A 228 22.97 5.49 -8.12
N GLY A 229 23.52 4.37 -8.58
CA GLY A 229 24.63 3.66 -7.90
C GLY A 229 25.93 4.43 -7.64
N ASN A 230 26.14 5.60 -8.26
CA ASN A 230 27.30 6.49 -8.02
C ASN A 230 27.00 7.69 -7.10
N HIS A 231 25.73 7.88 -6.70
CA HIS A 231 25.31 8.95 -5.80
C HIS A 231 25.66 8.63 -4.34
N LYS A 232 25.48 9.62 -3.46
CA LYS A 232 25.87 9.54 -2.05
C LYS A 232 24.84 10.22 -1.15
N ASP A 233 24.70 9.68 0.05
CA ASP A 233 23.90 10.23 1.15
C ASP A 233 22.39 10.41 0.88
N LEU A 234 21.84 9.70 -0.11
CA LEU A 234 20.43 9.78 -0.50
C LEU A 234 19.49 9.34 0.64
N GLY A 235 18.30 9.93 0.67
CA GLY A 235 17.22 9.56 1.59
C GLY A 235 16.03 8.91 0.87
N ILE A 236 15.17 8.22 1.63
CA ILE A 236 13.86 7.73 1.20
C ILE A 236 12.77 8.32 2.10
N HIS A 237 11.82 9.01 1.49
CA HIS A 237 10.50 9.34 2.04
C HIS A 237 9.53 9.14 0.88
N SER A 238 9.08 7.90 0.70
CA SER A 238 8.34 7.45 -0.48
C SER A 238 6.99 6.89 -0.06
N GLU A 239 6.00 6.86 -0.94
CA GLU A 239 4.80 6.05 -0.68
C GLU A 239 5.21 4.58 -0.46
N MET A 240 6.14 4.07 -1.29
CA MET A 240 6.56 2.67 -1.23
C MET A 240 8.03 2.45 -1.65
N ILE A 241 8.54 1.23 -1.44
CA ILE A 241 9.85 0.76 -1.92
C ILE A 241 9.78 -0.63 -2.58
N SER A 242 10.69 -0.87 -3.53
CA SER A 242 10.90 -2.12 -4.27
C SER A 242 12.33 -2.68 -4.06
N ASP A 243 12.63 -3.85 -4.62
CA ASP A 243 13.96 -4.49 -4.58
C ASP A 243 15.12 -3.58 -4.98
N GLY A 244 14.93 -2.65 -5.92
CA GLY A 244 15.97 -1.76 -6.41
C GLY A 244 16.53 -0.81 -5.33
N VAL A 245 15.76 -0.54 -4.27
CA VAL A 245 16.21 0.26 -3.11
C VAL A 245 17.19 -0.51 -2.22
N ILE A 246 17.03 -1.84 -2.12
CA ILE A 246 17.86 -2.71 -1.27
C ILE A 246 19.34 -2.60 -1.67
N ASP A 247 19.62 -2.72 -2.97
CA ASP A 247 21.00 -2.71 -3.49
C ASP A 247 21.68 -1.35 -3.32
N LEU A 248 20.92 -0.25 -3.31
CA LEU A 248 21.43 1.10 -3.03
C LEU A 248 21.66 1.32 -1.53
N MET A 249 20.83 0.74 -0.66
CA MET A 249 21.04 0.76 0.79
C MET A 249 22.27 -0.07 1.20
N LEU A 250 22.42 -1.28 0.64
CA LEU A 250 23.58 -2.15 0.89
C LEU A 250 24.91 -1.54 0.39
N LYS A 251 24.87 -0.72 -0.66
CA LYS A 251 26.03 0.07 -1.14
C LYS A 251 26.27 1.37 -0.34
N GLY A 252 25.40 1.70 0.62
CA GLY A 252 25.45 2.95 1.39
C GLY A 252 25.12 4.22 0.60
N VAL A 253 24.64 4.08 -0.64
CA VAL A 253 24.19 5.18 -1.51
C VAL A 253 22.95 5.84 -0.92
N ILE A 254 21.95 5.02 -0.59
CA ILE A 254 20.82 5.40 0.26
C ILE A 254 21.23 5.14 1.71
N ASN A 255 21.26 6.17 2.53
CA ASN A 255 21.60 6.04 3.95
C ASN A 255 20.87 7.05 4.86
N ASN A 256 19.97 7.88 4.30
CA ASN A 256 19.05 8.75 5.02
C ASN A 256 19.71 9.82 5.93
N ARG A 257 21.04 10.00 5.91
CA ARG A 257 21.74 10.92 6.83
C ARG A 257 21.52 12.40 6.53
N ARG A 258 21.05 12.74 5.34
CA ARG A 258 20.78 14.12 4.87
C ARG A 258 19.34 14.57 5.05
N LYS A 259 18.39 13.63 5.18
CA LYS A 259 16.98 13.94 5.44
C LYS A 259 16.85 14.88 6.64
N THR A 260 16.08 15.95 6.47
CA THR A 260 15.73 16.89 7.54
C THR A 260 14.51 16.43 8.35
N TYR A 261 13.67 15.54 7.79
CA TYR A 261 12.57 14.87 8.48
C TYR A 261 12.83 13.35 8.54
N HIS A 262 12.53 12.69 9.66
CA HIS A 262 12.81 11.24 9.85
C HIS A 262 14.25 10.84 9.46
N LYS A 263 15.22 11.56 10.05
CA LYS A 263 16.66 11.45 9.75
C LYS A 263 17.21 10.07 10.11
N GLY A 264 17.97 9.46 9.19
CA GLY A 264 18.55 8.12 9.37
C GLY A 264 17.59 6.95 9.09
N LYS A 265 16.32 7.24 8.75
CA LYS A 265 15.27 6.25 8.47
C LYS A 265 14.75 6.37 7.05
N ALA A 266 14.62 5.25 6.35
CA ALA A 266 13.80 5.15 5.14
C ALA A 266 12.33 5.11 5.59
N VAL A 267 11.49 5.96 5.02
CA VAL A 267 10.09 6.09 5.42
C VAL A 267 9.19 5.73 4.26
N VAL A 268 8.24 4.82 4.54
CA VAL A 268 7.32 4.23 3.56
C VAL A 268 5.92 4.04 4.15
N THR A 269 4.92 3.77 3.31
CA THR A 269 3.54 3.46 3.74
C THR A 269 3.12 2.02 3.39
N TYR A 270 3.69 1.46 2.31
CA TYR A 270 3.71 0.01 2.02
C TYR A 270 5.02 -0.39 1.31
N CYS A 271 5.22 -1.68 1.05
CA CYS A 271 6.27 -2.17 0.15
C CYS A 271 5.76 -3.31 -0.73
N ILE A 272 6.39 -3.51 -1.90
CA ILE A 272 6.11 -4.65 -2.78
C ILE A 272 7.30 -4.95 -3.70
N GLY A 273 7.60 -6.23 -3.87
CA GLY A 273 8.79 -6.71 -4.57
C GLY A 273 8.88 -8.24 -4.56
N SER A 274 10.10 -8.78 -4.57
CA SER A 274 10.35 -10.21 -4.32
C SER A 274 10.45 -10.54 -2.83
N GLN A 275 10.55 -11.83 -2.49
CA GLN A 275 10.79 -12.28 -1.11
C GLN A 275 12.00 -11.58 -0.46
N LYS A 276 13.05 -11.27 -1.24
CA LYS A 276 14.24 -10.52 -0.79
C LYS A 276 13.86 -9.18 -0.13
N LEU A 277 12.82 -8.51 -0.62
CA LEU A 277 12.33 -7.27 -0.02
C LEU A 277 11.59 -7.51 1.28
N TYR A 278 10.73 -8.52 1.34
CA TYR A 278 9.98 -8.89 2.54
C TYR A 278 10.92 -9.32 3.68
N ASP A 279 11.93 -10.13 3.36
CA ASP A 279 13.01 -10.51 4.28
C ASP A 279 13.86 -9.30 4.73
N PHE A 280 14.05 -8.31 3.84
CA PHE A 280 14.87 -7.12 4.13
C PHE A 280 14.15 -6.04 4.95
N VAL A 281 12.81 -6.03 4.99
CA VAL A 281 12.04 -5.12 5.85
C VAL A 281 11.67 -5.72 7.21
N ASP A 282 11.77 -7.04 7.36
CA ASP A 282 11.49 -7.74 8.62
C ASP A 282 12.48 -7.32 9.73
N GLY A 283 11.96 -6.81 10.84
CA GLY A 283 12.75 -6.32 11.98
C GLY A 283 13.72 -5.16 11.71
N ASN A 284 13.92 -4.74 10.45
CA ASN A 284 15.00 -3.85 10.03
C ASN A 284 14.87 -2.44 10.62
N PRO A 285 15.78 -1.99 11.52
CA PRO A 285 15.63 -0.73 12.24
C PRO A 285 15.89 0.51 11.38
N HIS A 286 16.32 0.36 10.12
CA HIS A 286 16.55 1.48 9.19
C HIS A 286 15.34 1.81 8.30
N ILE A 287 14.27 1.02 8.35
CA ILE A 287 13.07 1.19 7.54
C ILE A 287 11.86 1.26 8.46
N GLU A 288 11.03 2.31 8.32
CA GLU A 288 9.85 2.52 9.15
C GLU A 288 8.61 2.77 8.28
N PHE A 289 7.56 2.02 8.57
CA PHE A 289 6.28 2.08 7.90
C PHE A 289 5.34 2.98 8.71
N TYR A 290 4.72 3.95 8.03
CA TYR A 290 3.83 4.94 8.61
C TYR A 290 2.51 4.99 7.85
N PRO A 291 1.40 5.42 8.47
CA PRO A 291 0.12 5.59 7.78
C PRO A 291 0.18 6.58 6.60
N SER A 292 -0.73 6.44 5.67
CA SER A 292 -0.86 7.27 4.46
C SER A 292 -1.06 8.75 4.80
N GLU A 293 -1.86 9.08 5.83
CA GLU A 293 -2.01 10.45 6.34
C GLU A 293 -0.71 11.05 6.91
N HIS A 294 0.34 10.23 7.07
CA HIS A 294 1.66 10.65 7.51
C HIS A 294 2.71 10.68 6.39
N VAL A 295 2.73 9.67 5.53
CA VAL A 295 3.72 9.54 4.46
C VAL A 295 3.38 10.46 3.30
N ASN A 296 2.11 10.51 2.91
CA ASN A 296 1.64 11.22 1.73
C ASN A 296 1.23 12.68 1.99
N SER A 297 1.10 13.15 3.25
CA SER A 297 0.63 14.53 3.45
C SER A 297 1.66 15.55 2.91
N PRO A 298 1.28 16.48 2.01
CA PRO A 298 2.24 17.38 1.36
C PRO A 298 3.07 18.23 2.33
N ASP A 299 2.50 18.59 3.49
CA ASP A 299 3.21 19.32 4.54
C ASP A 299 4.28 18.48 5.26
N LYS A 300 4.15 17.15 5.31
CA LYS A 300 5.16 16.24 5.90
C LYS A 300 6.24 15.89 4.89
N ILE A 301 5.86 15.69 3.62
CA ILE A 301 6.80 15.52 2.51
C ILE A 301 7.73 16.74 2.42
N ALA A 302 7.17 17.96 2.44
CA ALA A 302 7.90 19.22 2.35
C ALA A 302 8.89 19.50 3.50
N LYS A 303 8.83 18.75 4.62
CA LYS A 303 9.80 18.85 5.72
C LYS A 303 11.14 18.18 5.39
N ASN A 304 11.23 17.44 4.29
CA ASN A 304 12.50 17.04 3.69
C ASN A 304 12.99 18.15 2.75
N ASP A 305 14.14 18.74 3.03
CA ASP A 305 14.91 19.51 2.04
C ASP A 305 15.31 18.59 0.87
N ASN A 306 15.43 19.16 -0.33
CA ASN A 306 15.77 18.45 -1.57
C ASN A 306 14.90 17.20 -1.84
N MET A 307 13.57 17.34 -1.68
CA MET A 307 12.63 16.24 -1.93
C MET A 307 12.41 16.05 -3.44
N VAL A 308 12.73 14.87 -3.96
CA VAL A 308 12.57 14.51 -5.38
C VAL A 308 11.49 13.44 -5.52
N SER A 309 10.36 13.78 -6.14
CA SER A 309 9.26 12.86 -6.43
C SER A 309 9.29 12.41 -7.88
N ILE A 310 9.40 11.11 -8.14
CA ILE A 310 9.44 10.54 -9.50
C ILE A 310 8.20 9.68 -9.74
N ASN A 311 7.35 10.12 -10.67
CA ASN A 311 6.09 9.48 -10.99
C ASN A 311 5.94 9.26 -12.50
N SER A 312 5.15 8.25 -12.87
CA SER A 312 4.84 7.94 -14.27
C SER A 312 3.49 8.52 -14.68
N ALA A 313 3.33 8.82 -15.97
CA ALA A 313 2.06 9.22 -16.58
C ALA A 313 1.70 8.30 -17.75
N ILE A 314 0.42 8.34 -18.15
CA ILE A 314 -0.11 7.72 -19.36
C ILE A 314 0.07 8.69 -20.53
N GLU A 315 -0.42 9.93 -20.36
CA GLU A 315 -0.38 11.00 -21.37
C GLU A 315 -0.05 12.35 -20.73
N VAL A 316 0.54 13.26 -21.51
CA VAL A 316 0.76 14.67 -21.14
C VAL A 316 0.44 15.54 -22.34
N ASP A 317 -0.37 16.58 -22.17
CA ASP A 317 -0.78 17.48 -23.26
C ASP A 317 0.17 18.68 -23.48
N LEU A 318 -0.07 19.45 -24.55
CA LEU A 318 0.75 20.62 -24.91
C LEU A 318 0.63 21.81 -23.92
N THR A 319 -0.29 21.75 -22.96
CA THR A 319 -0.43 22.73 -21.88
C THR A 319 0.19 22.25 -20.56
N GLY A 320 0.65 20.99 -20.51
CA GLY A 320 1.24 20.37 -19.33
C GLY A 320 0.23 19.67 -18.41
N GLN A 321 -1.01 19.43 -18.85
CA GLN A 321 -1.94 18.57 -18.11
C GLN A 321 -1.45 17.12 -18.17
N VAL A 322 -1.47 16.44 -17.02
CA VAL A 322 -0.95 15.07 -16.87
C VAL A 322 -2.11 14.12 -16.60
N VAL A 323 -2.22 13.06 -17.40
CA VAL A 323 -3.18 11.96 -17.21
C VAL A 323 -2.41 10.72 -16.77
N ALA A 324 -2.80 10.13 -15.65
CA ALA A 324 -2.09 8.98 -15.04
C ALA A 324 -3.02 7.85 -14.56
N ASP A 325 -4.33 8.06 -14.53
CA ASP A 325 -5.32 7.16 -13.93
C ASP A 325 -6.36 6.60 -14.91
N SER A 326 -6.36 7.04 -16.17
CA SER A 326 -7.42 6.81 -17.15
C SER A 326 -6.87 6.79 -18.59
N ILE A 327 -7.59 6.12 -19.49
CA ILE A 327 -7.32 6.09 -20.94
C ILE A 327 -8.61 6.52 -21.64
N GLY A 328 -8.69 7.81 -22.02
CA GLY A 328 -9.94 8.40 -22.49
C GLY A 328 -11.04 8.31 -21.42
N TYR A 329 -12.10 7.55 -21.71
CA TYR A 329 -13.20 7.29 -20.76
C TYR A 329 -12.99 6.03 -19.91
N GLN A 330 -11.97 5.21 -20.18
CA GLN A 330 -11.71 3.99 -19.43
C GLN A 330 -10.89 4.31 -18.17
N PHE A 331 -11.47 4.12 -16.98
CA PHE A 331 -10.72 4.17 -15.74
C PHE A 331 -9.66 3.05 -15.71
N TYR A 332 -8.42 3.43 -15.42
CA TYR A 332 -7.27 2.52 -15.43
C TYR A 332 -6.77 2.24 -14.01
N SER A 333 -6.55 3.26 -13.19
CA SER A 333 -6.04 3.13 -11.83
C SER A 333 -6.73 4.10 -10.86
N GLY A 334 -6.04 5.15 -10.41
CA GLY A 334 -6.64 6.18 -9.58
C GLY A 334 -5.65 7.29 -9.27
N ILE A 335 -6.13 8.35 -8.62
CA ILE A 335 -5.34 9.55 -8.27
C ILE A 335 -4.08 9.18 -7.47
N GLY A 336 -4.22 8.26 -6.51
CA GLY A 336 -3.10 7.75 -5.70
C GLY A 336 -2.41 8.83 -4.89
N GLY A 337 -1.13 8.61 -4.57
CA GLY A 337 -0.23 9.62 -4.00
C GLY A 337 0.53 10.46 -5.03
N GLN A 338 0.23 10.40 -6.33
CA GLN A 338 1.01 11.15 -7.32
C GLN A 338 0.94 12.66 -7.06
N VAL A 339 -0.28 13.19 -6.88
CA VAL A 339 -0.51 14.62 -6.64
C VAL A 339 0.01 15.05 -5.27
N ASP A 340 -0.15 14.19 -4.26
CA ASP A 340 0.42 14.35 -2.91
C ASP A 340 1.93 14.62 -2.98
N PHE A 341 2.67 13.75 -3.69
CA PHE A 341 4.12 13.84 -3.80
C PHE A 341 4.61 14.96 -4.72
N VAL A 342 3.94 15.22 -5.84
CA VAL A 342 4.22 16.38 -6.70
C VAL A 342 4.04 17.68 -5.91
N ARG A 343 2.97 17.79 -5.10
CA ARG A 343 2.70 18.96 -4.27
C ARG A 343 3.72 19.10 -3.14
N GLY A 344 4.05 18.00 -2.45
CA GLY A 344 5.05 17.98 -1.38
C GLY A 344 6.46 18.32 -1.86
N ALA A 345 6.88 17.79 -3.01
CA ALA A 345 8.16 18.13 -3.63
C ALA A 345 8.20 19.60 -4.10
N SER A 346 7.10 20.14 -4.65
CA SER A 346 7.00 21.56 -5.01
C SER A 346 7.00 22.52 -3.80
N LEU A 347 6.72 22.02 -2.59
CA LEU A 347 6.78 22.80 -1.34
C LEU A 347 8.10 22.59 -0.58
N SER A 348 8.89 21.58 -0.94
CA SER A 348 10.22 21.31 -0.38
C SER A 348 11.23 22.36 -0.84
N LYS A 349 12.08 22.81 0.09
CA LYS A 349 13.22 23.67 -0.22
C LYS A 349 14.23 22.89 -1.08
N GLY A 350 14.37 23.29 -2.35
CA GLY A 350 15.22 22.59 -3.33
C GLY A 350 14.58 21.33 -3.93
N GLY A 351 13.28 21.09 -3.68
CA GLY A 351 12.57 19.92 -4.19
C GLY A 351 12.29 19.96 -5.70
N LYS A 352 12.08 18.78 -6.27
CA LYS A 352 11.97 18.54 -7.71
C LYS A 352 10.81 17.56 -7.98
N ALA A 353 9.77 18.00 -8.69
CA ALA A 353 8.70 17.11 -9.13
C ALA A 353 8.96 16.64 -10.57
N ILE A 354 9.10 15.34 -10.77
CA ILE A 354 9.47 14.72 -12.05
C ILE A 354 8.34 13.78 -12.49
N ILE A 355 7.71 14.12 -13.61
CA ILE A 355 6.80 13.24 -14.36
C ILE A 355 7.58 12.67 -15.55
N ALA A 356 7.57 11.34 -15.70
CA ALA A 356 8.34 10.64 -16.72
C ALA A 356 7.50 9.59 -17.45
N LEU A 357 7.47 9.65 -18.78
CA LEU A 357 6.72 8.72 -19.62
C LEU A 357 7.44 8.43 -20.96
N PRO A 358 7.14 7.30 -21.63
CA PRO A 358 7.52 7.06 -23.02
C PRO A 358 6.89 8.08 -23.97
N SER A 359 7.59 8.41 -25.07
CA SER A 359 7.11 9.33 -26.13
C SER A 359 6.69 8.64 -27.43
#